data_AF-A0A6N8JP47-F1
#
_entry.id   AF-A0A6N8JP47-F1
#
_cell.length_a   1.000
_cell.length_b   1.000
_cell.length_c   1.000
_cell.angle_alpha   90.00
_cell.angle_beta   90.00
_cell.angle_gamma   90.00
#
_symmetry.space_group_name_H-M   'P 1'
#
loop_
_entity.id
_entity.type
_entity.pdbx_description
1 polymer ?
#
loop_
_entity_poly.entity_id
_entity_poly.type
_entity_poly.pdbx_seq_one_letter_code
_entity_poly.pdbx_strand_id
1 'polypeptide(L)'
;MLEVIWHARGGQGAFTAARCLGAAAALSAGACALAFPTFGPERRGAPMRAFTKIAGAPIGDRSVVVRAGIMVYLDETLLDDSWDAELADGGLMLLNTRRAVDDPRVVAIDADGISAAVLGRPIPNTVFLGAIPAVCGAVSLEDVHEGIRATMPVRLHEKNMRIVDAAFEALASRPDLPHLGGLGQRGGDSGTGLFDLAAAVLLEGEGRDA
;
A
#
# COMPACT_ATOMS: atom_id res chain seq x y z
N MET A 1 -1.09 11.06 -7.73
CA MET A 1 -1.23 9.59 -7.99
C MET A 1 -0.67 8.90 -6.77
N LEU A 2 -1.33 7.86 -6.26
CA LEU A 2 -0.77 7.02 -5.20
C LEU A 2 -0.04 5.85 -5.84
N GLU A 3 1.20 5.62 -5.41
CA GLU A 3 2.00 4.48 -5.81
C GLU A 3 2.40 3.68 -4.58
N VAL A 4 2.27 2.36 -4.67
CA VAL A 4 2.55 1.41 -3.60
C VAL A 4 3.58 0.40 -4.09
N ILE A 5 4.67 0.21 -3.33
CA ILE A 5 5.62 -0.88 -3.54
C ILE A 5 5.41 -1.93 -2.45
N TRP A 6 5.29 -3.19 -2.87
CA TRP A 6 5.12 -4.34 -2.00
C TRP A 6 6.40 -5.18 -2.00
N HIS A 7 7.18 -5.12 -0.93
CA HIS A 7 8.34 -5.96 -0.70
C HIS A 7 7.93 -7.26 0.00
N ALA A 8 8.30 -8.39 -0.61
CA ALA A 8 7.97 -9.70 -0.09
C ALA A 8 8.96 -10.76 -0.51
N ARG A 9 8.82 -11.94 0.08
CA ARG A 9 9.39 -13.18 -0.43
C ARG A 9 8.39 -13.89 -1.31
N GLY A 10 8.89 -14.56 -2.35
CA GLY A 10 8.08 -15.39 -3.24
C GLY A 10 7.22 -16.39 -2.45
N GLY A 11 5.89 -16.27 -2.57
CA GLY A 11 4.92 -17.09 -1.84
C GLY A 11 4.17 -16.36 -0.72
N GLN A 12 4.58 -15.15 -0.31
CA GLN A 12 3.88 -14.38 0.73
C GLN A 12 2.66 -13.60 0.23
N GLY A 13 2.40 -13.59 -1.09
CA GLY A 13 1.16 -13.05 -1.64
C GLY A 13 1.16 -11.53 -1.90
N ALA A 14 2.32 -10.89 -2.03
CA ALA A 14 2.45 -9.47 -2.43
C ALA A 14 1.64 -9.14 -3.69
N PHE A 15 1.81 -9.91 -4.77
CA PHE A 15 1.07 -9.63 -6.01
C PHE A 15 -0.44 -9.84 -5.86
N THR A 16 -0.88 -10.76 -5.01
CA THR A 16 -2.29 -10.93 -4.67
C THR A 16 -2.84 -9.69 -3.97
N ALA A 17 -2.11 -9.15 -2.98
CA ALA A 17 -2.51 -7.93 -2.29
C ALA A 17 -2.48 -6.72 -3.24
N ALA A 18 -1.43 -6.58 -4.06
CA ALA A 18 -1.31 -5.50 -5.04
C ALA A 18 -2.51 -5.48 -6.02
N ARG A 19 -2.91 -6.65 -6.52
CA ARG A 19 -4.09 -6.79 -7.39
C ARG A 19 -5.39 -6.49 -6.67
N CYS A 20 -5.52 -6.95 -5.42
CA CYS A 20 -6.70 -6.70 -4.60
C CYS A 20 -6.87 -5.20 -4.33
N LEU A 21 -5.80 -4.50 -3.96
CA LEU A 21 -5.82 -3.05 -3.77
C LEU A 21 -6.15 -2.31 -5.07
N GLY A 22 -5.56 -2.74 -6.20
CA GLY A 22 -5.89 -2.16 -7.50
C GLY A 22 -7.37 -2.36 -7.88
N ALA A 23 -7.92 -3.55 -7.61
CA ALA A 23 -9.34 -3.82 -7.82
C ALA A 23 -10.23 -3.00 -6.88
N ALA A 24 -9.88 -2.90 -5.60
CA ALA A 24 -10.58 -2.06 -4.63
C ALA A 24 -10.67 -0.61 -5.12
N ALA A 25 -9.55 -0.04 -5.56
CA ALA A 25 -9.52 1.30 -6.11
C ALA A 25 -10.33 1.43 -7.41
N ALA A 26 -10.21 0.48 -8.35
CA ALA A 26 -10.92 0.54 -9.63
C ALA A 26 -12.45 0.35 -9.50
N LEU A 27 -12.91 -0.31 -8.43
CA LEU A 27 -14.32 -0.45 -8.09
C LEU A 27 -14.85 0.79 -7.38
N SER A 28 -13.97 1.55 -6.71
CA SER A 28 -14.29 2.88 -6.18
C SER A 28 -14.56 3.88 -7.31
N ALA A 29 -15.61 4.69 -7.17
CA ALA A 29 -16.07 5.57 -8.24
C ALA A 29 -14.97 6.55 -8.69
N GLY A 30 -14.62 6.51 -9.99
CA GLY A 30 -13.73 7.50 -10.62
C GLY A 30 -12.22 7.25 -10.48
N ALA A 31 -11.79 6.15 -9.85
CA ALA A 31 -10.39 5.79 -9.77
C ALA A 31 -9.98 4.77 -10.86
N CYS A 32 -8.75 4.92 -11.33
CA CYS A 32 -8.06 4.03 -12.25
C CYS A 32 -6.87 3.40 -11.52
N ALA A 33 -6.62 2.10 -11.76
CA ALA A 33 -5.52 1.41 -11.11
C ALA A 33 -4.74 0.47 -12.04
N LEU A 34 -3.46 0.29 -11.73
CA LEU A 34 -2.60 -0.74 -12.30
C LEU A 34 -2.00 -1.57 -11.16
N ALA A 35 -1.86 -2.87 -11.37
CA ALA A 35 -1.14 -3.74 -10.46
C ALA A 35 -0.27 -4.73 -11.26
N PHE A 36 1.02 -4.77 -10.97
CA PHE A 36 1.95 -5.63 -11.69
C PHE A 36 3.12 -6.07 -10.78
N PRO A 37 3.70 -7.25 -11.01
CA PRO A 37 4.86 -7.73 -10.28
C PRO A 37 6.16 -7.43 -11.04
N THR A 38 7.29 -7.48 -10.35
CA THR A 38 8.59 -7.78 -10.97
C THR A 38 9.05 -9.15 -10.51
N PHE A 39 9.32 -10.03 -11.47
CA PHE A 39 9.92 -11.33 -11.22
C PHE A 39 11.23 -11.42 -11.99
N GLY A 40 12.33 -11.72 -11.30
CA GLY A 40 13.51 -12.35 -11.89
C GLY A 40 13.32 -13.86 -12.06
N PRO A 41 14.41 -14.63 -12.28
CA PRO A 41 14.40 -16.10 -12.27
C PRO A 41 14.21 -16.68 -10.86
N GLU A 42 13.18 -16.22 -10.15
CA GLU A 42 13.03 -16.36 -8.70
C GLU A 42 12.35 -17.66 -8.28
N ARG A 43 12.97 -18.34 -7.31
CA ARG A 43 12.42 -19.47 -6.57
C ARG A 43 11.51 -18.99 -5.44
N ARG A 44 10.63 -19.86 -4.91
CA ARG A 44 9.89 -19.60 -3.65
C ARG A 44 10.86 -19.14 -2.56
N GLY A 45 10.49 -18.09 -1.82
CA GLY A 45 11.31 -17.50 -0.74
C GLY A 45 12.29 -16.41 -1.19
N ALA A 46 12.55 -16.26 -2.50
CA ALA A 46 13.41 -15.18 -2.98
C ALA A 46 12.74 -13.80 -2.79
N PRO A 47 13.50 -12.73 -2.50
CA PRO A 47 12.98 -11.37 -2.52
C PRO A 47 12.32 -11.06 -3.86
N MET A 48 11.16 -10.39 -3.80
CA MET A 48 10.40 -9.97 -4.97
C MET A 48 9.63 -8.70 -4.63
N ARG A 49 9.23 -7.97 -5.68
CA ARG A 49 8.40 -6.76 -5.56
C ARG A 49 7.11 -6.87 -6.38
N ALA A 50 6.06 -6.28 -5.86
CA ALA A 50 4.87 -5.95 -6.64
C ALA A 50 4.54 -4.47 -6.50
N PHE A 51 3.73 -3.96 -7.41
CA PHE A 51 3.42 -2.54 -7.53
C PHE A 51 1.93 -2.37 -7.67
N THR A 52 1.40 -1.32 -7.04
CA THR A 52 0.05 -0.81 -7.30
C THR A 52 0.13 0.68 -7.59
N LYS A 53 -0.47 1.14 -8.68
CA LYS A 53 -0.64 2.56 -9.00
C LYS A 53 -2.13 2.89 -8.99
N ILE A 54 -2.51 4.01 -8.37
CA ILE A 54 -3.90 4.47 -8.27
C ILE A 54 -3.97 5.96 -8.60
N ALA A 55 -4.85 6.35 -9.52
CA ALA A 55 -5.04 7.73 -9.92
C ALA A 55 -6.52 8.03 -10.21
N GLY A 56 -6.93 9.29 -10.12
CA GLY A 56 -8.25 9.75 -10.57
C GLY A 56 -8.38 9.91 -12.09
N ALA A 57 -7.43 9.37 -12.87
CA ALA A 57 -7.39 9.45 -14.32
C ALA A 57 -6.65 8.23 -14.89
N PRO A 58 -6.84 7.88 -16.18
CA PRO A 58 -6.17 6.74 -16.81
C PRO A 58 -4.64 6.79 -16.67
N ILE A 59 -4.05 5.65 -16.32
CA ILE A 59 -2.60 5.53 -16.08
C ILE A 59 -1.92 4.99 -17.34
N GLY A 60 -1.14 5.83 -18.00
CA GLY A 60 -0.32 5.43 -19.16
C GLY A 60 1.00 4.77 -18.77
N ASP A 61 1.57 5.17 -17.64
CA ASP A 61 2.88 4.72 -17.17
C ASP A 61 2.82 3.33 -16.52
N ARG A 62 3.42 2.35 -17.22
CA ARG A 62 3.53 0.95 -16.79
C ARG A 62 4.94 0.59 -16.29
N SER A 63 5.81 1.57 -16.13
CA SER A 63 7.15 1.36 -15.56
C SER A 63 7.07 1.03 -14.07
N VAL A 64 8.13 0.42 -13.55
CA VAL A 64 8.29 0.15 -12.11
C VAL A 64 8.26 1.45 -11.31
N VAL A 65 7.71 1.40 -10.09
CA VAL A 65 7.73 2.54 -9.18
C VAL A 65 9.14 2.68 -8.62
N VAL A 66 9.70 3.89 -8.70
CA VAL A 66 11.04 4.19 -8.17
C VAL A 66 10.95 4.74 -6.75
N ARG A 67 10.01 5.66 -6.49
CA ARG A 67 9.71 6.20 -5.15
C ARG A 67 8.20 6.15 -4.90
N ALA A 68 7.79 5.56 -3.78
CA ALA A 68 6.38 5.29 -3.48
C ALA A 68 5.85 6.12 -2.32
N GLY A 69 4.57 6.49 -2.39
CA GLY A 69 3.87 7.09 -1.26
C GLY A 69 3.62 6.09 -0.13
N ILE A 70 3.46 4.80 -0.48
CA ILE A 70 3.38 3.72 0.49
C ILE A 70 4.36 2.60 0.11
N MET A 71 5.21 2.21 1.04
CA MET A 71 6.01 0.98 0.95
C MET A 71 5.44 -0.04 1.92
N VAL A 72 5.31 -1.30 1.49
CA VAL A 72 4.81 -2.40 2.33
C VAL A 72 5.86 -3.48 2.41
N TYR A 73 6.32 -3.81 3.61
CA TYR A 73 7.21 -4.94 3.86
C TYR A 73 6.47 -6.06 4.57
N LEU A 74 6.25 -7.16 3.83
CA LEU A 74 5.62 -8.37 4.36
C LEU A 74 6.55 -9.17 5.27
N ASP A 75 7.85 -8.89 5.21
CA ASP A 75 8.91 -9.55 5.97
C ASP A 75 9.98 -8.52 6.31
N GLU A 76 10.18 -8.25 7.59
CA GLU A 76 11.19 -7.29 8.07
C GLU A 76 12.63 -7.68 7.72
N THR A 77 12.89 -8.95 7.37
CA THR A 77 14.23 -9.41 6.95
C THR A 77 14.62 -8.93 5.54
N LEU A 78 13.68 -8.32 4.81
CA LEU A 78 13.94 -7.66 3.52
C LEU A 78 14.35 -6.20 3.69
N LEU A 79 14.23 -5.65 4.90
CA LEU A 79 14.58 -4.27 5.19
C LEU A 79 16.11 -4.15 5.27
N ASP A 80 16.67 -3.18 4.55
CA ASP A 80 18.07 -2.79 4.60
C ASP A 80 18.21 -1.31 4.99
N ASP A 81 19.44 -0.85 5.24
CA ASP A 81 19.71 0.52 5.69
C ASP A 81 19.36 1.60 4.65
N SER A 82 19.06 1.21 3.40
CA SER A 82 18.73 2.10 2.28
C SER A 82 17.25 2.07 1.89
N TRP A 83 16.38 1.52 2.75
CA TRP A 83 14.95 1.37 2.49
C TRP A 83 14.26 2.68 2.09
N ASP A 84 14.72 3.82 2.61
CA ASP A 84 14.11 5.13 2.37
C ASP A 84 14.43 5.71 0.98
N ALA A 85 15.36 5.11 0.23
CA ALA A 85 15.65 5.48 -1.15
C ALA A 85 14.45 5.24 -2.09
N GLU A 86 13.60 4.27 -1.78
CA GLU A 86 12.35 3.99 -2.53
C GLU A 86 11.12 4.68 -1.91
N LEU A 87 11.29 5.49 -0.86
CA LEU A 87 10.19 6.23 -0.23
C LEU A 87 10.08 7.64 -0.83
N ALA A 88 8.88 8.02 -1.27
CA ALA A 88 8.60 9.40 -1.68
C ALA A 88 8.57 10.35 -0.48
N ASP A 89 8.74 11.65 -0.74
CA ASP A 89 8.65 12.65 0.32
C ASP A 89 7.24 12.66 0.92
N GLY A 90 7.17 12.63 2.26
CA GLY A 90 5.90 12.48 2.99
C GLY A 90 5.26 11.09 2.89
N GLY A 91 5.93 10.09 2.29
CA GLY A 91 5.47 8.71 2.23
C GLY A 91 5.55 7.96 3.56
N LEU A 92 4.91 6.79 3.61
CA LEU A 92 4.93 5.89 4.77
C LEU A 92 5.37 4.48 4.41
N MET A 93 6.08 3.83 5.33
CA MET A 93 6.37 2.40 5.29
C MET A 93 5.44 1.65 6.25
N LEU A 94 4.71 0.66 5.75
CA LEU A 94 3.97 -0.32 6.53
C LEU A 94 4.84 -1.58 6.68
N LEU A 95 5.22 -1.92 7.91
CA LEU A 95 6.20 -2.97 8.19
C LEU A 95 5.60 -4.09 9.03
N ASN A 96 5.71 -5.33 8.56
CA ASN A 96 5.37 -6.51 9.36
C ASN A 96 6.47 -6.73 10.40
N THR A 97 6.22 -6.23 11.62
CA THR A 97 7.14 -6.40 12.74
C THR A 97 6.42 -6.24 14.07
N ARG A 98 6.98 -6.91 15.08
CA ARG A 98 6.61 -6.73 16.49
C ARG A 98 7.57 -5.80 17.23
N ARG A 99 8.66 -5.38 16.57
CA ARG A 99 9.69 -4.52 17.17
C ARG A 99 9.23 -3.08 17.12
N ALA A 100 9.61 -2.31 18.14
CA ALA A 100 9.50 -0.86 18.08
C ALA A 100 10.46 -0.33 17.01
N VAL A 101 9.97 0.59 16.18
CA VAL A 101 10.77 1.28 15.16
C VAL A 101 10.72 2.77 15.49
N ASP A 102 11.90 3.36 15.69
CA ASP A 102 12.04 4.79 16.03
C ASP A 102 12.21 5.62 14.76
N ASP A 103 11.19 5.58 13.90
CA ASP A 103 11.09 6.43 12.71
C ASP A 103 9.61 6.77 12.46
N PRO A 104 9.22 8.05 12.44
CA PRO A 104 7.82 8.45 12.30
C PRO A 104 7.22 8.11 10.93
N ARG A 105 8.05 7.77 9.93
CA ARG A 105 7.60 7.32 8.61
C ARG A 105 7.21 5.84 8.62
N VAL A 106 7.48 5.11 9.70
CA VAL A 106 7.28 3.66 9.79
C VAL A 106 6.10 3.31 10.69
N VAL A 107 5.12 2.63 10.11
CA VAL A 107 3.97 2.05 10.81
C VAL A 107 4.20 0.55 10.97
N ALA A 108 4.62 0.14 12.17
CA ALA A 108 4.78 -1.27 12.54
C ALA A 108 3.43 -1.93 12.86
N ILE A 109 3.22 -3.15 12.36
CA ILE A 109 2.05 -3.99 12.66
C ILE A 109 2.44 -5.46 12.71
N ASP A 110 1.92 -6.21 13.69
CA ASP A 110 2.10 -7.67 13.81
C ASP A 110 1.18 -8.40 12.82
N ALA A 111 1.50 -8.32 11.53
CA ALA A 111 0.67 -8.90 10.47
C ALA A 111 0.64 -10.43 10.53
N ASP A 112 1.75 -11.04 10.93
CA ASP A 112 1.80 -12.48 11.14
C ASP A 112 0.88 -12.92 12.29
N GLY A 113 0.89 -12.21 13.42
CA GLY A 113 -0.01 -12.47 14.54
C GLY A 113 -1.49 -12.29 14.19
N ILE A 114 -1.84 -11.17 13.55
CA ILE A 114 -3.23 -10.87 13.15
C ILE A 114 -3.77 -11.94 12.20
N SER A 115 -3.01 -12.27 11.15
CA SER A 115 -3.43 -13.28 10.18
C SER A 115 -3.48 -14.69 10.78
N ALA A 116 -2.53 -15.04 11.65
CA ALA A 116 -2.50 -16.33 12.33
C ALA A 116 -3.69 -16.55 13.27
N ALA A 117 -4.18 -15.50 13.94
CA ALA A 117 -5.36 -15.59 14.80
C ALA A 117 -6.63 -16.02 14.04
N VAL A 118 -6.73 -15.71 12.74
CA VAL A 118 -7.90 -16.05 11.91
C VAL A 118 -7.67 -17.31 11.07
N LEU A 119 -6.45 -17.49 10.55
CA LEU A 119 -6.12 -18.54 9.59
C LEU A 119 -5.42 -19.75 10.21
N GLY A 120 -4.95 -19.64 11.45
CA GLY A 120 -4.10 -20.64 12.11
C GLY A 120 -2.66 -20.69 11.60
N ARG A 121 -2.26 -19.75 10.73
CA ARG A 121 -0.90 -19.63 10.17
C ARG A 121 -0.62 -18.21 9.67
N PRO A 122 0.65 -17.76 9.66
CA PRO A 122 1.01 -16.40 9.25
C PRO A 122 0.90 -16.24 7.73
N ILE A 123 -0.07 -15.43 7.29
CA ILE A 123 -0.25 -15.00 5.90
C ILE A 123 -0.50 -13.48 5.94
N PRO A 124 0.56 -12.66 5.95
CA PRO A 124 0.47 -11.26 6.35
C PRO A 124 -0.13 -10.33 5.28
N ASN A 125 -0.24 -10.78 4.02
CA ASN A 125 -0.55 -9.89 2.89
C ASN A 125 -1.89 -9.17 2.99
N THR A 126 -2.94 -9.83 3.51
CA THR A 126 -4.26 -9.21 3.64
C THR A 126 -4.39 -8.31 4.85
N VAL A 127 -3.49 -8.39 5.84
CA VAL A 127 -3.43 -7.40 6.93
C VAL A 127 -3.13 -6.02 6.36
N PHE A 128 -2.19 -5.91 5.42
CA PHE A 128 -1.83 -4.62 4.83
C PHE A 128 -2.94 -4.01 3.96
N LEU A 129 -3.87 -4.83 3.45
CA LEU A 129 -5.07 -4.32 2.80
C LEU A 129 -6.02 -3.60 3.77
N GLY A 130 -6.02 -3.97 5.06
CA GLY A 130 -6.71 -3.20 6.10
C GLY A 130 -5.87 -2.06 6.67
N ALA A 131 -4.54 -2.17 6.63
CA ALA A 131 -3.65 -1.11 7.10
C ALA A 131 -3.66 0.14 6.20
N ILE A 132 -3.69 -0.04 4.87
CA ILE A 132 -3.69 1.07 3.91
C ILE A 132 -4.86 2.04 4.10
N PRO A 133 -6.14 1.61 4.16
CA PRO A 133 -7.25 2.54 4.38
C PRO A 133 -7.20 3.25 5.74
N ALA A 134 -6.46 2.73 6.73
CA ALA A 134 -6.27 3.40 8.02
C ALA A 134 -5.28 4.58 7.94
N VAL A 135 -4.36 4.57 6.98
CA VAL A 135 -3.33 5.62 6.80
C VAL A 135 -3.53 6.42 5.52
N CYS A 136 -4.47 6.06 4.65
CA CYS A 136 -4.63 6.70 3.35
C CYS A 136 -6.08 6.67 2.88
N GLY A 137 -6.62 7.85 2.56
CA GLY A 137 -8.00 8.01 2.07
C GLY A 137 -8.20 7.70 0.58
N ALA A 138 -7.26 6.98 -0.06
CA ALA A 138 -7.38 6.62 -1.48
C ALA A 138 -8.35 5.46 -1.75
N VAL A 139 -8.58 4.61 -0.74
CA VAL A 139 -9.56 3.52 -0.75
C VAL A 139 -10.22 3.45 0.62
N SER A 140 -11.50 3.07 0.67
CA SER A 140 -12.19 2.78 1.92
C SER A 140 -12.04 1.31 2.32
N LEU A 141 -12.42 0.99 3.56
CA LEU A 141 -12.50 -0.40 4.04
C LEU A 141 -13.47 -1.24 3.19
N GLU A 142 -14.60 -0.64 2.77
CA GLU A 142 -15.58 -1.34 1.93
C GLU A 142 -15.06 -1.57 0.50
N ASP A 143 -14.31 -0.61 -0.07
CA ASP A 143 -13.65 -0.83 -1.36
C ASP A 143 -12.70 -2.03 -1.28
N VAL A 144 -11.97 -2.19 -0.17
CA VAL A 144 -11.08 -3.33 0.05
C VAL A 144 -11.87 -4.64 0.14
N HIS A 145 -13.02 -4.66 0.81
CA HIS A 145 -13.91 -5.82 0.83
C HIS A 145 -14.39 -6.20 -0.57
N GLU A 146 -14.79 -5.24 -1.38
CA GLU A 146 -15.15 -5.47 -2.78
C GLU A 146 -13.96 -5.96 -3.62
N GLY A 147 -12.77 -5.41 -3.40
CA GLY A 147 -11.53 -5.89 -3.98
C GLY A 147 -11.26 -7.36 -3.67
N ILE A 148 -11.50 -7.80 -2.42
CA ILE A 148 -11.40 -9.21 -2.02
C ILE A 148 -12.43 -10.05 -2.77
N ARG A 149 -13.69 -9.60 -2.83
CA ARG A 149 -14.78 -10.31 -3.53
C ARG A 149 -14.43 -10.52 -5.01
N ALA A 150 -13.88 -9.49 -5.65
CA ALA A 150 -13.55 -9.49 -7.07
C ALA A 150 -12.29 -10.32 -7.42
N THR A 151 -11.33 -10.45 -6.50
CA THR A 151 -10.00 -10.99 -6.83
C THR A 151 -9.66 -12.32 -6.16
N MET A 152 -10.42 -12.74 -5.14
CA MET A 152 -10.16 -13.97 -4.38
C MET A 152 -11.30 -15.00 -4.54
N PRO A 153 -11.03 -16.30 -4.40
CA PRO A 153 -12.07 -17.33 -4.33
C PRO A 153 -13.04 -17.11 -3.15
N VAL A 154 -14.34 -17.35 -3.37
CA VAL A 154 -15.41 -17.16 -2.37
C VAL A 154 -15.11 -17.76 -1.00
N ARG A 155 -14.53 -18.97 -0.96
CA ARG A 155 -14.14 -19.66 0.27
C ARG A 155 -13.14 -18.89 1.15
N LEU A 156 -12.46 -17.88 0.59
CA LEU A 156 -11.46 -17.06 1.29
C LEU A 156 -12.03 -15.72 1.76
N HIS A 157 -13.20 -15.28 1.29
CA HIS A 157 -13.71 -13.92 1.52
C HIS A 157 -13.86 -13.60 3.00
N GLU A 158 -14.70 -14.37 3.70
CA GLU A 158 -15.05 -14.11 5.10
C GLU A 158 -13.82 -13.99 6.01
N LYS A 159 -12.88 -14.94 5.91
CA LYS A 159 -11.67 -14.93 6.73
C LYS A 159 -10.75 -13.76 6.40
N ASN A 160 -10.63 -13.37 5.12
CA ASN A 160 -9.76 -12.25 4.74
C ASN A 160 -10.39 -10.90 5.09
N MET A 161 -11.71 -10.75 4.99
CA MET A 161 -12.41 -9.54 5.45
C MET A 161 -12.22 -9.34 6.95
N ARG A 162 -12.38 -10.39 7.78
CA ARG A 162 -12.09 -10.30 9.21
C ARG A 162 -10.65 -9.88 9.53
N ILE A 163 -9.66 -10.29 8.72
CA ILE A 163 -8.26 -9.89 8.88
C ILE A 163 -8.09 -8.40 8.54
N VAL A 164 -8.73 -7.96 7.46
CA VAL A 164 -8.74 -6.55 7.02
C VAL A 164 -9.36 -5.67 8.11
N ASP A 165 -10.52 -6.04 8.64
CA ASP A 165 -11.20 -5.33 9.72
C ASP A 165 -10.31 -5.22 10.97
N ALA A 166 -9.73 -6.35 11.40
CA ALA A 166 -8.85 -6.38 12.58
C ALA A 166 -7.60 -5.52 12.40
N ALA A 167 -7.02 -5.50 11.19
CA ALA A 167 -5.86 -4.67 10.88
C ALA A 167 -6.22 -3.17 10.89
N PHE A 168 -7.36 -2.81 10.31
CA PHE A 168 -7.86 -1.44 10.33
C PHE A 168 -8.11 -0.96 11.76
N GLU A 169 -8.82 -1.74 12.58
CA GLU A 169 -9.12 -1.41 13.98
C GLU A 169 -7.83 -1.26 14.83
N ALA A 170 -6.85 -2.15 14.63
CA ALA A 170 -5.58 -2.11 15.34
C ALA A 170 -4.73 -0.86 15.03
N LEU A 171 -4.95 -0.22 13.87
CA LEU A 171 -4.27 1.02 13.51
C LEU A 171 -5.11 2.26 13.82
N ALA A 172 -6.41 2.25 13.49
CA ALA A 172 -7.31 3.38 13.69
C ALA A 172 -7.47 3.78 15.18
N SER A 173 -7.19 2.85 16.10
CA SER A 173 -7.15 3.12 17.55
C SER A 173 -5.87 3.82 18.04
N ARG A 174 -4.86 4.01 17.17
CA ARG A 174 -3.61 4.67 17.53
C ARG A 174 -3.76 6.20 17.39
N PRO A 175 -3.57 6.99 18.46
CA PRO A 175 -3.79 8.43 18.42
C PRO A 175 -2.80 9.18 17.52
N ASP A 176 -1.57 8.66 17.38
CA ASP A 176 -0.49 9.30 16.63
C ASP A 176 -0.23 8.61 15.27
N LEU A 177 -1.24 7.94 14.71
CA LEU A 177 -1.09 7.27 13.41
C LEU A 177 -0.86 8.32 12.30
N PRO A 178 0.25 8.27 11.55
CA PRO A 178 0.45 9.18 10.43
C PRO A 178 -0.55 8.87 9.31
N HIS A 179 -1.01 9.91 8.62
CA HIS A 179 -2.01 9.78 7.57
C HIS A 179 -1.56 10.50 6.29
N LEU A 180 -1.57 9.77 5.18
CA LEU A 180 -1.44 10.29 3.83
C LEU A 180 -2.79 10.85 3.38
N GLY A 181 -2.81 12.07 2.84
CA GLY A 181 -4.02 12.64 2.26
C GLY A 181 -4.67 11.72 1.20
N GLY A 182 -5.94 11.96 0.89
CA GLY A 182 -6.63 11.24 -0.18
C GLY A 182 -6.11 11.60 -1.58
N LEU A 183 -6.63 10.91 -2.59
CA LEU A 183 -6.53 11.35 -3.98
C LEU A 183 -7.28 12.68 -4.07
N GLY A 184 -6.56 13.81 -4.14
CA GLY A 184 -7.16 15.14 -4.18
C GLY A 184 -8.33 15.22 -5.18
N GLN A 185 -9.47 15.73 -4.71
CA GLN A 185 -10.66 15.96 -5.54
C GLN A 185 -10.33 16.99 -6.63
N ARG A 186 -10.79 16.76 -7.87
CA ARG A 186 -10.82 17.82 -8.88
C ARG A 186 -11.94 18.79 -8.54
N GLY A 187 -11.58 19.88 -7.86
CA GLY A 187 -12.38 21.11 -7.78
C GLY A 187 -12.86 21.45 -6.38
N GLY A 188 -12.41 22.61 -5.90
CA GLY A 188 -13.07 23.36 -4.82
C GLY A 188 -12.64 23.00 -3.39
N ASP A 189 -11.82 23.88 -2.84
CA ASP A 189 -11.65 24.21 -1.42
C ASP A 189 -10.66 23.39 -0.56
N SER A 190 -9.53 24.05 -0.28
CA SER A 190 -8.70 24.09 0.94
C SER A 190 -8.24 22.81 1.67
N GLY A 191 -8.17 21.67 1.00
CA GLY A 191 -7.41 20.50 1.51
C GLY A 191 -6.15 20.25 0.68
N THR A 192 -4.95 20.44 1.26
CA THR A 192 -3.66 20.01 0.68
C THR A 192 -3.68 18.50 0.47
N GLY A 193 -4.06 18.08 -0.74
CA GLY A 193 -4.07 16.69 -1.16
C GLY A 193 -2.67 16.24 -1.61
N LEU A 194 -2.51 14.92 -1.79
CA LEU A 194 -1.29 14.26 -2.28
C LEU A 194 -0.74 14.85 -3.61
N PHE A 195 -1.53 15.64 -4.32
CA PHE A 195 -1.15 16.30 -5.57
C PHE A 195 -0.42 17.64 -5.39
N ASP A 196 -0.58 18.36 -4.27
CA ASP A 196 0.03 19.68 -4.10
C ASP A 196 1.54 19.59 -3.83
N LEU A 197 1.99 18.61 -3.04
CA LEU A 197 3.42 18.44 -2.73
C LEU A 197 4.22 17.92 -3.94
N ALA A 198 3.63 17.02 -4.73
CA ALA A 198 4.30 16.44 -5.91
C ALA A 198 4.33 17.39 -7.12
N ALA A 199 3.33 18.27 -7.26
CA ALA A 199 3.29 19.26 -8.35
C ALA A 199 4.28 20.42 -8.12
N ALA A 200 4.51 20.82 -6.86
CA ALA A 200 5.45 21.89 -6.54
C ALA A 200 6.91 21.55 -6.92
N VAL A 201 7.33 20.30 -6.69
CA VAL A 201 8.71 19.86 -6.95
C VAL A 201 8.99 19.61 -8.45
N LEU A 202 7.98 19.23 -9.23
CA LEU A 202 8.15 19.03 -10.67
C LEU A 202 8.23 20.34 -11.47
N LEU A 203 7.69 21.44 -10.96
CA LEU A 203 7.76 22.75 -11.61
C LEU A 203 9.05 23.53 -11.31
N GLU A 204 9.78 23.19 -10.25
CA GLU A 204 11.09 23.82 -9.95
C GLU A 204 12.26 23.21 -10.75
N GLY A 205 12.05 22.07 -11.44
CA GLY A 205 13.08 21.38 -12.24
C GLY A 205 13.17 21.80 -13.71
N GLU A 206 12.18 22.52 -14.24
CA GLU A 206 12.17 23.00 -15.64
C GLU A 206 12.21 24.53 -15.68
N GLY A 207 13.37 25.13 -15.38
CA GLY A 207 13.45 26.59 -15.49
C GLY A 207 14.70 27.26 -14.98
N ARG A 208 15.88 26.87 -15.48
CA ARG A 208 17.04 27.75 -15.70
C ARG A 208 18.16 26.94 -16.34
N ASP A 209 18.31 27.10 -17.64
CA ASP A 209 19.59 27.55 -18.20
C ASP A 209 19.32 28.07 -19.62
N ALA A 210 19.75 29.32 -19.82
CA ALA A 210 19.85 30.03 -21.08
C ALA A 210 21.33 30.07 -21.49
#